data_AF-A0A376DUX3-F1
#
_entry.id   AF-A0A376DUX3-F1
#
_cell.length_a   1.000
_cell.length_b   1.000
_cell.length_c   1.000
_cell.angle_alpha   90.00
_cell.angle_beta   90.00
_cell.angle_gamma   90.00
#
_symmetry.space_group_name_H-M   'P 1'
#
loop_
_entity.id
_entity.type
_entity.pdbx_description
1 polymer ?
#
loop_
_entity_poly.entity_id
_entity_poly.type
_entity_poly.pdbx_seq_one_letter_code
_entity_poly.pdbx_strand_id
1 'polypeptide(L)'
;MEVARKLSLNGGSNIYLYKNTNSDRSGGKPQMMELEADYIKRDANGTLSLNGVKKLKMNGWDDTQVFIDGKEVSKGEFEALKPENISSITINKDNGLNTRRSEMRIQTKK
;
A
#
# COMPACT_ATOMS: atom_id res chain seq x y z
N MET A 1 2.14 -11.81 -15.32
CA MET A 1 1.36 -12.25 -14.13
C MET A 1 0.21 -13.08 -14.63
N GLU A 2 0.03 -14.30 -14.13
CA GLU A 2 -1.04 -15.21 -14.55
C GLU A 2 -2.24 -15.11 -13.61
N VAL A 3 -3.46 -15.11 -14.17
CA VAL A 3 -4.70 -15.14 -13.37
C VAL A 3 -4.83 -16.51 -12.74
N ALA A 4 -4.72 -16.58 -11.41
CA ALA A 4 -4.83 -17.84 -10.67
C ALA A 4 -6.29 -18.23 -10.39
N ARG A 5 -7.20 -17.26 -10.31
CA ARG A 5 -8.63 -17.54 -10.21
C ARG A 5 -9.44 -16.36 -10.74
N LYS A 6 -10.45 -16.64 -11.56
CA LYS A 6 -11.48 -15.68 -11.97
C LYS A 6 -12.77 -16.02 -11.24
N LEU A 7 -13.39 -15.05 -10.59
CA LEU A 7 -14.73 -15.17 -10.01
C LEU A 7 -15.65 -14.20 -10.74
N SER A 8 -16.70 -14.71 -11.38
CA SER A 8 -17.71 -13.87 -12.02
C SER A 8 -18.86 -13.65 -11.04
N LEU A 9 -19.24 -12.40 -10.84
CA LEU A 9 -20.37 -12.00 -10.02
C LEU A 9 -21.61 -11.79 -10.92
N ASN A 10 -22.79 -12.05 -10.36
CA ASN A 10 -24.05 -11.73 -11.05
C ASN A 10 -24.13 -10.22 -11.29
N GLY A 11 -24.23 -9.81 -12.55
CA GLY A 11 -24.14 -8.40 -12.98
C GLY A 11 -22.96 -8.06 -13.90
N GLY A 12 -22.15 -9.05 -14.30
CA GLY A 12 -21.09 -8.88 -15.32
C GLY A 12 -19.71 -8.49 -14.77
N SER A 13 -19.61 -8.24 -13.47
CA SER A 13 -18.34 -7.94 -12.79
C SER A 13 -17.48 -9.20 -12.63
N ASN A 14 -16.17 -9.07 -12.82
CA ASN A 14 -15.21 -10.16 -12.67
C ASN A 14 -14.12 -9.79 -11.64
N ILE A 15 -13.85 -10.68 -10.68
CA ILE A 15 -12.72 -10.59 -9.75
C ILE A 15 -11.60 -11.47 -10.30
N TYR A 16 -10.40 -10.90 -10.46
CA TYR A 16 -9.20 -11.60 -10.89
C TYR A 16 -8.24 -11.73 -9.71
N LEU A 17 -8.01 -12.95 -9.24
CA LEU A 17 -6.98 -13.27 -8.25
C LEU A 17 -5.73 -13.71 -9.00
N TYR A 18 -4.61 -13.03 -8.74
CA TYR A 18 -3.31 -13.37 -9.30
C TYR A 18 -2.49 -14.06 -8.22
N LYS A 19 -1.96 -15.27 -8.52
CA LYS A 19 -1.02 -15.95 -7.63
C LYS A 19 0.38 -15.51 -8.04
N ASN A 20 1.04 -14.76 -7.16
CA ASN A 20 2.45 -14.44 -7.32
C ASN A 20 3.24 -15.32 -6.36
N THR A 21 4.12 -16.17 -6.89
CA THR A 21 5.01 -17.04 -6.11
C THR A 21 6.35 -16.38 -5.77
N ASN A 22 6.57 -15.10 -6.14
CA ASN A 22 7.74 -14.32 -5.68
C ASN A 22 7.59 -13.84 -4.22
N SER A 23 7.11 -14.70 -3.32
CA SER A 23 7.22 -14.49 -1.87
C SER A 23 8.63 -14.77 -1.34
N ASP A 24 9.48 -15.38 -2.16
CA ASP A 24 10.84 -15.75 -1.78
C ASP A 24 11.81 -14.59 -2.00
N ARG A 25 11.83 -13.57 -1.12
CA ARG A 25 13.08 -12.87 -0.75
C ARG A 25 13.10 -12.37 0.70
N SER A 26 13.85 -13.14 1.49
CA SER A 26 14.68 -12.74 2.63
C SER A 26 14.00 -12.53 3.98
N GLY A 27 14.03 -13.61 4.81
CA GLY A 27 14.53 -13.67 6.20
C GLY A 27 14.02 -12.71 7.28
N GLY A 28 13.23 -11.70 6.93
CA GLY A 28 12.66 -10.72 7.84
C GLY A 28 11.25 -11.09 8.28
N LYS A 29 10.81 -10.53 9.41
CA LYS A 29 9.43 -10.66 9.90
C LYS A 29 8.46 -10.30 8.77
N PRO A 30 7.37 -11.06 8.57
CA PRO A 30 6.40 -10.76 7.52
C PRO A 30 5.84 -9.35 7.69
N GLN A 31 6.11 -8.48 6.71
CA GLN A 31 5.52 -7.15 6.63
C GLN A 31 4.08 -7.29 6.14
N MET A 32 3.13 -7.27 7.07
CA MET A 32 1.70 -7.28 6.76
C MET A 32 1.20 -5.84 6.68
N MET A 33 0.43 -5.55 5.64
CA MET A 33 -0.29 -4.29 5.46
C MET A 33 -1.78 -4.61 5.29
N GLU A 34 -2.59 -4.09 6.20
CA GLU A 34 -4.04 -4.15 6.18
C GLU A 34 -4.58 -2.78 5.72
N LEU A 35 -5.37 -2.80 4.66
CA LEU A 35 -5.86 -1.60 3.99
C LEU A 35 -7.35 -1.73 3.69
N GLU A 36 -8.09 -0.67 3.94
CA GLU A 36 -9.45 -0.48 3.47
C GLU A 36 -9.57 0.92 2.87
N ALA A 37 -9.99 0.99 1.61
CA ALA A 37 -10.19 2.25 0.92
C ALA A 37 -11.28 2.11 -0.15
N ASP A 38 -11.90 3.22 -0.54
CA ASP A 38 -12.92 3.24 -1.60
C ASP A 38 -12.33 2.90 -2.97
N TYR A 39 -11.12 3.40 -3.25
CA TYR A 39 -10.41 3.11 -4.49
C TYR A 39 -8.96 2.71 -4.19
N ILE A 40 -8.55 1.58 -4.77
CA ILE A 40 -7.18 1.07 -4.70
C ILE A 40 -6.71 0.79 -6.11
N LYS A 41 -5.62 1.44 -6.52
CA LYS A 41 -4.97 1.22 -7.81
C LYS A 41 -3.51 0.83 -7.57
N ARG A 42 -3.05 -0.16 -8.31
CA ARG A 42 -1.62 -0.49 -8.43
C ARG A 42 -1.21 -0.27 -9.87
N ASP A 43 -0.14 0.47 -10.10
CA ASP A 43 0.41 0.66 -11.44
C ASP A 43 1.42 -0.45 -11.82
N ALA A 44 1.92 -0.40 -13.05
CA ALA A 44 2.88 -1.37 -13.57
C ALA A 44 4.24 -1.31 -12.84
N ASN A 45 4.59 -0.17 -12.25
CA ASN A 45 5.83 0.06 -11.51
C ASN A 45 5.74 -0.44 -10.06
N GLY A 46 4.54 -0.84 -9.61
CA GLY A 46 4.31 -1.32 -8.26
C GLY A 46 3.95 -0.24 -7.26
N THR A 47 3.70 0.99 -7.72
CA THR A 47 3.15 2.06 -6.89
C THR A 47 1.70 1.76 -6.56
N LEU A 48 1.34 1.90 -5.29
CA LEU A 48 -0.05 1.81 -4.82
C LEU A 48 -0.60 3.22 -4.61
N SER A 49 -1.73 3.52 -5.23
CA SER A 49 -2.52 4.72 -5.01
C SER A 49 -3.84 4.35 -4.35
N LEU A 50 -4.15 4.97 -3.21
CA LEU A 50 -5.37 4.76 -2.45
C LEU A 50 -6.13 6.06 -2.30
N ASN A 51 -7.47 6.01 -2.40
CA ASN A 51 -8.37 7.13 -2.15
C ASN A 51 -9.54 6.68 -1.27
N GLY A 52 -9.99 7.57 -0.38
CA GLY A 52 -11.06 7.25 0.57
C GLY A 52 -10.61 6.22 1.61
N VAL A 53 -9.45 6.43 2.24
CA VAL A 53 -8.84 5.47 3.18
C VAL A 53 -9.66 5.40 4.47
N LYS A 54 -10.13 4.20 4.82
CA LYS A 54 -10.92 3.91 6.03
C LYS A 54 -10.10 3.17 7.07
N LYS A 55 -9.17 2.31 6.61
CA LYS A 55 -8.28 1.54 7.47
C LYS A 55 -6.89 1.48 6.85
N LEU A 56 -5.89 1.69 7.70
CA LEU A 56 -4.49 1.56 7.36
C LEU A 56 -3.77 1.03 8.60
N LYS A 57 -3.28 -0.21 8.52
CA LYS A 57 -2.34 -0.77 9.48
C LYS A 57 -1.22 -1.41 8.70
N MET A 58 0.02 -1.19 9.10
CA MET A 58 1.11 -1.96 8.52
C MET A 58 2.22 -2.13 9.54
N ASN A 59 2.84 -3.31 9.49
CA ASN A 59 3.94 -3.68 10.37
C ASN A 59 5.25 -3.67 9.59
N GLY A 60 6.33 -3.26 10.26
CA GLY A 60 7.69 -3.26 9.69
C GLY A 60 7.99 -2.09 8.75
N TRP A 61 7.57 -0.86 9.11
CA TRP A 61 7.93 0.40 8.43
C TRP A 61 9.35 0.88 8.75
N ASP A 62 10.19 0.10 9.42
CA ASP A 62 11.43 0.60 10.04
C ASP A 62 12.41 1.21 9.00
N ASP A 63 12.28 0.82 7.73
CA ASP A 63 13.06 1.33 6.59
C ASP A 63 12.23 2.20 5.60
N THR A 64 11.05 2.70 6.00
CA THR A 64 10.15 3.44 5.11
C THR A 64 10.04 4.91 5.49
N GLN A 65 10.32 5.80 4.53
CA GLN A 65 10.15 7.24 4.72
C GLN A 65 8.69 7.64 4.52
N VAL A 66 8.11 8.33 5.50
CA VAL A 66 6.70 8.75 5.50
C VAL A 66 6.62 10.26 5.40
N PHE A 67 5.82 10.74 4.45
CA PHE A 67 5.56 12.16 4.24
C PHE A 67 4.06 12.42 4.38
N ILE A 68 3.68 13.41 5.20
CA ILE A 68 2.31 13.94 5.30
C ILE A 68 2.33 15.35 4.73
N ASP A 69 1.54 15.60 3.68
CA ASP A 69 1.44 16.91 3.01
C ASP A 69 2.80 17.51 2.61
N GLY A 70 3.75 16.64 2.24
CA GLY A 70 5.09 17.01 1.82
C GLY A 70 6.10 17.20 2.96
N LYS A 71 5.69 17.05 4.23
CA LYS A 71 6.58 17.05 5.39
C LYS A 71 6.94 15.63 5.78
N GLU A 72 8.22 15.35 5.97
CA GLU A 72 8.66 14.08 6.55
C GLU A 72 8.19 14.00 8.00
N VAL A 73 7.59 12.87 8.37
CA VAL A 73 7.03 12.65 9.70
C VAL A 73 7.59 11.38 10.32
N SER A 74 7.61 11.37 11.64
CA SER A 74 7.96 10.20 12.41
C SER A 74 6.85 9.14 12.39
N LYS A 75 7.21 7.91 12.75
CA LYS A 75 6.25 6.80 12.90
C LYS A 75 5.13 7.12 13.89
N GLY A 76 5.44 7.81 14.99
CA GLY A 76 4.44 8.19 15.99
C GLY A 76 3.40 9.18 15.44
N GLU A 77 3.84 10.14 14.63
CA GLU A 77 2.95 11.10 13.97
C GLU A 77 2.06 10.42 12.91
N PHE A 78 2.61 9.43 12.20
CA PHE A 78 1.84 8.59 11.28
C PHE A 78 0.80 7.74 12.01
N GLU A 79 1.17 7.08 13.12
CA GLU A 79 0.24 6.27 13.92
C GLU A 79 -0.86 7.11 14.58
N ALA A 80 -0.58 8.39 14.85
CA ALA A 80 -1.57 9.35 15.34
C ALA A 80 -2.52 9.85 14.23
N LEU A 81 -2.17 9.68 12.95
CA LEU A 81 -3.00 10.13 11.84
C LEU A 81 -4.21 9.22 11.67
N LYS A 82 -5.41 9.76 11.90
CA LYS A 82 -6.65 9.04 11.68
C LYS A 82 -6.92 8.84 10.19
N PRO A 83 -7.38 7.64 9.76
CA PRO A 83 -7.74 7.38 8.36
C PRO A 83 -8.77 8.36 7.80
N GLU A 84 -9.71 8.81 8.63
CA GLU A 84 -10.75 9.77 8.25
C GLU A 84 -10.22 11.11 7.73
N ASN A 85 -9.01 11.49 8.15
CA ASN A 85 -8.35 12.73 7.74
C ASN A 85 -7.49 12.54 6.48
N ILE A 86 -7.34 11.31 5.99
CA ILE A 86 -6.54 10.98 4.82
C ILE A 86 -7.41 11.12 3.57
N SER A 87 -6.96 11.97 2.64
CA SER A 87 -7.55 12.09 1.31
C SER A 87 -7.02 10.98 0.39
N SER A 88 -5.70 10.83 0.35
CA SER A 88 -5.05 9.83 -0.49
C SER A 88 -3.71 9.38 0.07
N ILE A 89 -3.30 8.18 -0.34
CA ILE A 89 -1.99 7.60 -0.02
C ILE A 89 -1.37 7.13 -1.32
N THR A 90 -0.09 7.48 -1.50
CA THR A 90 0.76 6.94 -2.56
C THR A 90 1.93 6.21 -1.92
N ILE A 91 2.10 4.93 -2.25
CA ILE A 91 3.21 4.11 -1.76
C ILE A 91 4.07 3.76 -2.96
N ASN A 92 5.28 4.29 -3.00
CA ASN A 92 6.29 3.95 -3.97
C ASN A 92 7.19 2.87 -3.36
N LYS A 93 7.12 1.65 -3.92
CA LYS A 93 7.98 0.54 -3.52
C LYS A 93 9.04 0.36 -4.60
N ASP A 94 10.21 0.96 -4.40
CA ASP A 94 11.35 0.66 -5.25
C ASP A 94 11.91 -0.71 -4.84
N ASN A 95 11.91 -1.65 -5.78
CA ASN A 95 12.50 -2.99 -5.62
C ASN A 95 13.88 -3.05 -6.28
N GLY A 96 14.63 -1.95 -6.27
CA GLY A 96 16.02 -1.89 -6.69
C GLY A 96 16.90 -2.91 -5.93
N LEU A 97 17.88 -3.47 -6.65
CA LEU A 97 18.66 -4.65 -6.27
C LEU A 97 19.39 -4.61 -4.91
N ASN A 98 19.45 -3.45 -4.23
CA ASN A 98 20.31 -3.27 -3.06
C ASN A 98 19.80 -2.26 -2.01
N THR A 99 18.59 -1.72 -2.13
CA THR A 99 18.08 -0.78 -1.13
C THR A 99 16.56 -0.84 -1.10
N ARG A 100 15.99 -1.46 -0.06
CA ARG A 100 14.55 -1.48 0.20
C ARG A 100 14.08 -0.12 0.70
N ARG A 101 14.22 0.93 -0.10
CA ARG A 101 13.65 2.25 0.24
C ARG A 101 12.23 2.28 -0.28
N SER A 102 11.28 2.10 0.63
CA SER A 102 9.90 2.42 0.35
C SER A 102 9.66 3.87 0.73
N GLU A 103 8.91 4.59 -0.09
CA GLU A 103 8.43 5.94 0.24
C GLU A 103 6.90 5.90 0.32
N MET A 104 6.36 6.46 1.40
CA MET A 104 4.93 6.67 1.56
C MET A 104 4.64 8.17 1.60
N ARG A 105 3.73 8.60 0.73
CA ARG A 105 3.22 9.97 0.69
C ARG A 105 1.75 9.95 1.01
N ILE A 106 1.37 10.74 1.99
CA ILE A 106 0.01 10.89 2.48
C ILE A 106 -0.42 12.32 2.20
N GLN A 107 -1.63 12.47 1.70
CA GLN A 107 -2.27 13.77 1.54
C GLN A 107 -3.49 13.81 2.45
N THR A 108 -3.58 14.82 3.31
CA THR A 108 -4.73 15.00 4.18
C THR A 108 -5.88 15.67 3.43
N LYS A 109 -7.09 15.53 3.96
CA LYS A 109 -8.24 16.30 3.49
C LYS A 109 -8.05 17.75 3.88
N LYS A 110 -8.31 18.66 2.94
CA LYS A 110 -8.39 20.10 3.21
C LYS A 110 -9.77 20.48 3.73
#